data_AF-A0AAD8FLS7-F1
#
_entry.id   AF-A0AAD8FLS7-F1
#
_cell.length_a   1.000
_cell.length_b   1.000
_cell.length_c   1.000
_cell.angle_alpha   90.00
_cell.angle_beta   90.00
_cell.angle_gamma   90.00
#
_symmetry.space_group_name_H-M   'P 1'
#
loop_
_entity.id
_entity.type
_entity.pdbx_description
1 polymer ?
#
loop_
_entity_poly.entity_id
_entity_poly.type
_entity_poly.pdbx_seq_one_letter_code
_entity_poly.pdbx_strand_id
1 'polypeptide(L)'
;MITFLNKEWCRIEVSAVYHCSFVENYYADGNATNMPGTLKECQDRCISFSWCLGYDYFNSNCRLFLSTGLINYRWPRPIYEKSCEHVCAPGEEYKDNSCIECNIGFYKDQYANSSCTKCPDHKITLEQGSSSITNCSITHCELGFHSMDNMFCLDCPIGFYKNFTGNQQCLHCPSYRTTTENGSTDITNCSLAHCVPGFYSMDNTSCSICPNGTYKNFTGNQPCLKCPKNRTTTNVGAIDISNCSFAHCEPGFYSRDNISCSLCPNGTYKEFTGNQPCLECPSDKTTTDFGAIYISNCSFAHCEPGFYSEDNISCSACPNGTYKQFPGNQPCLKCPLHKTTSDVGSTDINNCSF
;
A
#
# COMPACT_ATOMS: atom_id res chain seq x y z
N MET A 1 26.32 64.49 -0.10
CA MET A 1 25.98 65.24 1.12
C MET A 1 25.67 66.63 0.62
N ILE A 2 24.39 66.96 0.43
CA ILE A 2 24.03 68.22 -0.22
C ILE A 2 24.63 69.36 0.63
N THR A 3 25.41 70.27 0.05
CA THR A 3 25.98 71.41 0.79
C THR A 3 25.24 72.69 0.37
N PHE A 4 24.72 73.41 1.37
CA PHE A 4 24.31 74.81 1.28
C PHE A 4 25.23 75.57 2.25
N LEU A 5 25.22 76.90 2.21
CA LEU A 5 25.99 77.77 3.10
C LEU A 5 25.03 78.40 4.13
N ASN A 6 24.61 77.74 5.22
CA ASN A 6 25.03 76.43 5.77
C ASN A 6 23.85 75.42 5.81
N LYS A 7 24.03 74.21 6.39
CA LYS A 7 22.99 73.15 6.42
C LYS A 7 23.13 72.15 7.58
N GLU A 8 22.06 71.93 8.34
CA GLU A 8 22.00 70.89 9.40
C GLU A 8 20.98 69.80 9.04
N TRP A 9 21.39 68.52 9.12
CA TRP A 9 20.56 67.33 8.95
C TRP A 9 21.02 66.26 9.95
N CYS A 10 20.09 65.62 10.68
CA CYS A 10 20.44 64.57 11.65
C CYS A 10 20.38 63.15 11.08
N ARG A 11 21.40 62.38 11.47
CA ARG A 11 21.61 60.93 11.34
C ARG A 11 20.61 60.13 12.19
N ILE A 12 20.07 59.02 11.68
CA ILE A 12 19.54 57.89 12.49
C ILE A 12 20.01 56.55 11.88
N GLU A 13 20.07 55.53 12.74
CA GLU A 13 20.75 54.24 12.60
C GLU A 13 20.03 53.23 11.67
N VAL A 14 20.74 52.13 11.40
CA VAL A 14 20.34 51.12 10.41
C VAL A 14 19.37 50.10 11.03
N SER A 15 18.08 50.24 10.71
CA SER A 15 17.05 49.23 11.06
C SER A 15 16.01 48.98 9.96
N ALA A 16 16.06 49.71 8.83
CA ALA A 16 15.13 49.54 7.72
C ALA A 16 15.75 49.93 6.37
N VAL A 17 15.42 49.20 5.30
CA VAL A 17 15.78 49.56 3.92
C VAL A 17 14.54 50.09 3.20
N TYR A 18 14.46 51.42 3.07
CA TYR A 18 13.36 52.07 2.36
C TYR A 18 13.49 51.89 0.84
N HIS A 19 12.59 51.12 0.24
CA HIS A 19 12.54 50.94 -1.21
C HIS A 19 11.98 52.21 -1.88
N CYS A 20 12.87 53.14 -2.22
CA CYS A 20 12.50 54.40 -2.86
C CYS A 20 12.34 54.21 -4.37
N SER A 21 11.10 54.10 -4.85
CA SER A 21 10.81 54.18 -6.29
C SER A 21 11.04 55.62 -6.79
N PHE A 22 12.04 55.79 -7.66
CA PHE A 22 12.26 57.06 -8.34
C PHE A 22 11.25 57.20 -9.48
N VAL A 23 10.27 58.10 -9.32
CA VAL A 23 9.58 58.67 -10.47
C VAL A 23 10.58 59.60 -11.18
N GLU A 24 10.77 59.41 -12.49
CA GLU A 24 11.76 60.15 -13.26
C GLU A 24 11.53 61.67 -13.19
N ASN A 25 12.59 62.43 -12.90
CA ASN A 25 12.71 63.86 -13.19
C ASN A 25 14.19 64.25 -13.33
N TYR A 26 14.70 64.06 -14.55
CA TYR A 26 15.45 65.02 -15.38
C TYR A 26 15.91 66.35 -14.72
N TYR A 27 17.12 66.90 -14.93
CA TYR A 27 18.33 66.49 -15.67
C TYR A 27 19.54 67.35 -15.24
N ALA A 28 20.76 66.95 -15.60
CA ALA A 28 21.81 67.92 -15.97
C ALA A 28 21.76 68.08 -17.51
N ASP A 29 21.09 69.13 -17.94
CA ASP A 29 20.82 69.54 -19.33
C ASP A 29 20.41 68.40 -20.30
N GLY A 30 19.13 68.01 -20.26
CA GLY A 30 18.53 67.17 -21.31
C GLY A 30 18.90 65.68 -21.36
N ASN A 31 20.02 65.23 -20.77
CA ASN A 31 20.31 63.81 -20.44
C ASN A 31 21.68 63.67 -19.77
N ALA A 32 21.71 63.33 -18.49
CA ALA A 32 22.96 63.09 -17.77
C ALA A 32 23.42 61.63 -17.90
N THR A 33 24.62 61.40 -18.44
CA THR A 33 25.39 60.17 -18.17
C THR A 33 26.86 60.49 -17.87
N ASN A 34 27.11 60.79 -16.60
CA ASN A 34 28.27 60.39 -15.82
C ASN A 34 29.67 60.40 -16.49
N MET A 35 30.32 61.56 -16.52
CA MET A 35 31.78 61.60 -16.41
C MET A 35 32.16 61.54 -14.93
N PRO A 36 32.90 60.50 -14.47
CA PRO A 36 33.36 60.46 -13.08
C PRO A 36 34.43 61.53 -12.85
N GLY A 37 34.06 62.61 -12.16
CA GLY A 37 34.97 63.64 -11.68
C GLY A 37 35.18 63.56 -10.17
N THR A 38 36.14 64.32 -9.65
CA THR A 38 36.41 64.46 -8.21
C THR A 38 35.51 65.53 -7.56
N LEU A 39 35.39 65.48 -6.23
CA LEU A 39 34.63 66.46 -5.43
C LEU A 39 35.09 67.91 -5.71
N LYS A 40 36.40 68.10 -5.94
CA LYS A 40 37.04 69.38 -6.27
C LYS A 40 36.50 69.95 -7.59
N GLU A 41 36.43 69.13 -8.64
CA GLU A 41 35.95 69.54 -9.96
C GLU A 41 34.44 69.85 -9.96
N CYS A 42 33.66 69.25 -9.06
CA CYS A 42 32.25 69.61 -8.86
C CYS A 42 32.09 70.97 -8.19
N GLN A 43 32.93 71.26 -7.19
CA GLN A 43 32.99 72.58 -6.52
C GLN A 43 33.36 73.69 -7.50
N ASP A 44 34.45 73.48 -8.26
CA ASP A 44 34.96 74.47 -9.20
C ASP A 44 33.96 74.75 -10.34
N ARG A 45 33.19 73.74 -10.80
CA ARG A 45 32.10 73.95 -11.77
C ARG A 45 30.94 74.79 -11.22
N CYS A 46 30.49 74.56 -9.99
CA CYS A 46 29.45 75.42 -9.40
C CYS A 46 29.93 76.88 -9.28
N ILE A 47 31.20 77.09 -8.92
CA ILE A 47 31.79 78.45 -8.85
C ILE A 47 31.91 79.09 -10.24
N SER A 48 32.17 78.30 -11.29
CA SER A 48 32.29 78.81 -12.67
C SER A 48 30.98 79.32 -13.28
N PHE A 49 29.82 78.85 -12.79
CA PHE A 49 28.51 79.33 -13.22
C PHE A 49 27.97 80.38 -12.25
N SER A 50 27.88 81.63 -12.72
CA SER A 50 27.39 82.79 -11.94
C SER A 50 25.93 82.69 -11.44
N TRP A 51 25.25 81.58 -11.74
CA TRP A 51 23.86 81.29 -11.38
C TRP A 51 23.69 80.13 -10.38
N CYS A 52 24.79 79.47 -9.96
CA CYS A 52 24.75 78.33 -9.04
C CYS A 52 24.57 78.78 -7.57
N LEU A 53 23.51 78.30 -6.90
CA LEU A 53 23.26 78.54 -5.46
C LEU A 53 23.84 77.47 -4.52
N GLY A 54 24.27 76.33 -5.07
CA GLY A 54 24.77 75.21 -4.29
C GLY A 54 24.86 73.95 -5.14
N TYR A 55 25.41 72.89 -4.56
CA TYR A 55 25.65 71.63 -5.25
C TYR A 55 25.48 70.40 -4.33
N ASP A 56 25.32 69.24 -4.94
CA ASP A 56 25.54 67.94 -4.30
C ASP A 56 26.51 67.12 -5.15
N TYR A 57 27.39 66.39 -4.47
CA TYR A 57 28.36 65.48 -5.08
C TYR A 57 28.13 64.09 -4.51
N PHE A 58 27.85 63.14 -5.39
CA PHE A 58 27.55 61.76 -5.02
C PHE A 58 28.07 60.80 -6.08
N ASN A 59 28.89 59.83 -5.66
CA ASN A 59 29.51 58.80 -6.51
C ASN A 59 30.05 59.36 -7.84
N SER A 60 30.95 60.35 -7.73
CA SER A 60 31.64 61.01 -8.84
C SER A 60 30.76 61.83 -9.80
N ASN A 61 29.47 61.97 -9.49
CA ASN A 61 28.50 62.78 -10.25
C ASN A 61 28.12 64.05 -9.47
N CYS A 62 27.87 65.14 -10.19
CA CYS A 62 27.66 66.48 -9.66
C CYS A 62 26.27 67.02 -10.05
N ARG A 63 25.56 67.67 -9.12
CA ARG A 63 24.25 68.32 -9.37
C ARG A 63 24.28 69.77 -8.86
N LEU A 64 23.72 70.71 -9.62
CA LEU A 64 23.75 72.17 -9.35
C LEU A 64 22.33 72.74 -9.17
N PHE A 65 22.18 73.81 -8.39
CA PHE A 65 20.89 74.52 -8.17
C PHE A 65 20.93 75.96 -8.70
N LEU A 66 19.83 76.45 -9.30
CA LEU A 66 19.74 77.71 -10.06
C LEU A 66 19.07 78.87 -9.31
N SER A 67 19.47 80.12 -9.60
CA SER A 67 18.76 81.35 -9.21
C SER A 67 18.38 82.22 -10.41
N THR A 68 17.12 82.12 -10.86
CA THR A 68 16.26 83.18 -11.46
C THR A 68 14.92 82.53 -11.81
N GLY A 69 13.75 83.15 -11.60
CA GLY A 69 13.49 84.49 -11.05
C GLY A 69 12.03 84.63 -10.57
N LEU A 70 11.76 85.72 -9.86
CA LEU A 70 10.51 85.98 -9.15
C LEU A 70 9.37 86.40 -10.09
N ILE A 71 8.21 85.73 -10.02
CA ILE A 71 6.92 86.44 -10.05
C ILE A 71 5.87 85.75 -9.16
N ASN A 72 5.40 86.51 -8.16
CA ASN A 72 4.14 86.39 -7.41
C ASN A 72 3.84 85.14 -6.55
N TYR A 73 4.23 85.25 -5.27
CA TYR A 73 3.36 84.98 -4.10
C TYR A 73 2.48 83.71 -4.08
N ARG A 74 3.08 82.55 -4.34
CA ARG A 74 2.85 81.37 -3.50
C ARG A 74 4.13 80.55 -3.43
N TRP A 75 4.46 80.09 -2.22
CA TRP A 75 5.57 79.19 -1.94
C TRP A 75 5.67 78.11 -3.02
N PRO A 76 6.86 77.85 -3.61
CA PRO A 76 7.07 76.58 -4.28
C PRO A 76 6.86 75.50 -3.23
N ARG A 77 5.72 74.82 -3.28
CA ARG A 77 5.43 73.67 -2.43
C ARG A 77 6.58 72.68 -2.57
N PRO A 78 7.01 71.98 -1.50
CA PRO A 78 7.96 70.90 -1.66
C PRO A 78 7.38 69.88 -2.65
N ILE A 79 7.95 69.76 -3.85
CA ILE A 79 7.46 68.87 -4.93
C ILE A 79 7.92 67.41 -4.69
N TYR A 80 8.43 67.10 -3.49
CA TYR A 80 8.87 65.77 -3.10
C TYR A 80 8.51 65.51 -1.64
N GLU A 81 7.26 65.09 -1.41
CA GLU A 81 6.93 64.32 -0.22
C GLU A 81 7.47 62.91 -0.45
N LYS A 82 8.54 62.56 0.26
CA LYS A 82 9.26 61.30 0.06
C LYS A 82 8.49 60.16 0.73
N SER A 83 7.46 59.64 0.07
CA SER A 83 6.71 58.45 0.50
C SER A 83 7.60 57.21 0.45
N CYS A 84 8.47 57.09 1.44
CA CYS A 84 9.23 55.87 1.70
C CYS A 84 8.25 54.87 2.31
N GLU A 85 7.70 53.97 1.50
CA GLU A 85 7.02 52.81 2.06
C GLU A 85 8.02 52.01 2.89
N HIS A 86 7.61 51.62 4.10
CA HIS A 86 8.42 50.85 5.02
C HIS A 86 8.43 49.40 4.53
N VAL A 87 9.50 48.97 3.88
CA VAL A 87 9.59 47.67 3.21
C VAL A 87 10.44 46.69 4.01
N CYS A 88 9.87 45.53 4.37
CA CYS A 88 10.57 44.51 5.14
C CYS A 88 11.69 43.81 4.36
N ALA A 89 12.76 43.46 5.07
CA ALA A 89 13.96 42.86 4.48
C ALA A 89 13.71 41.42 3.99
N PRO A 90 14.65 40.83 3.21
CA PRO A 90 14.71 39.38 3.05
C PRO A 90 14.74 38.70 4.43
N GLY A 91 13.94 37.64 4.60
CA GLY A 91 13.74 36.98 5.88
C GLY A 91 12.64 37.57 6.78
N GLU A 92 11.97 38.66 6.38
CA GLU A 92 10.93 39.31 7.20
C GLU A 92 9.61 39.52 6.45
N GLU A 93 8.45 39.28 7.08
CA GLU A 93 7.13 39.70 6.58
C GLU A 93 6.58 40.94 7.32
N TYR A 94 5.72 41.70 6.64
CA TYR A 94 5.03 42.83 7.23
C TYR A 94 3.74 42.37 7.93
N LYS A 95 3.68 42.52 9.25
CA LYS A 95 2.54 42.10 10.09
C LYS A 95 2.40 43.00 11.31
N ASP A 96 1.16 43.27 11.72
CA ASP A 96 0.83 44.10 12.90
C ASP A 96 1.59 45.44 12.93
N ASN A 97 1.73 46.06 11.75
CA ASN A 97 2.40 47.34 11.51
C ASN A 97 3.93 47.35 11.81
N SER A 98 4.56 46.17 11.85
CA SER A 98 6.01 45.97 11.98
C SER A 98 6.52 44.97 10.94
N CYS A 99 7.83 44.90 10.76
CA CYS A 99 8.46 43.73 10.16
C CYS A 99 8.70 42.67 11.25
N ILE A 100 8.44 41.40 10.92
CA ILE A 100 8.67 40.24 11.79
C ILE A 100 9.41 39.16 10.99
N GLU A 101 10.30 38.41 11.64
CA GLU A 101 11.03 37.33 10.99
C GLU A 101 10.10 36.22 10.46
N CYS A 102 10.44 35.66 9.30
CA CYS A 102 9.76 34.50 8.74
C CYS A 102 9.84 33.32 9.71
N ASN A 103 8.67 32.75 10.04
CA ASN A 103 8.60 31.56 10.88
C ASN A 103 9.25 30.33 10.20
N ILE A 104 9.65 29.35 11.02
CA ILE A 104 10.21 28.09 10.53
C ILE A 104 9.29 27.46 9.48
N GLY A 105 9.86 27.11 8.33
CA GLY A 105 9.10 26.59 7.19
C GLY A 105 8.71 27.65 6.15
N PHE A 106 9.10 28.91 6.36
CA PHE A 106 8.90 30.00 5.41
C PHE A 106 10.21 30.76 5.15
N TYR A 107 10.33 31.34 3.97
CA TYR A 107 11.48 32.16 3.56
C TYR A 107 11.03 33.37 2.74
N LYS A 108 11.90 34.37 2.60
CA LYS A 108 11.67 35.52 1.71
C LYS A 108 13.00 36.10 1.22
N ASP A 109 13.22 36.08 -0.08
CA ASP A 109 14.48 36.48 -0.74
C ASP A 109 14.49 37.93 -1.24
N GLN A 110 13.37 38.65 -1.10
CA GLN A 110 13.18 40.00 -1.66
C GLN A 110 12.78 41.03 -0.59
N TYR A 111 13.17 42.28 -0.84
CA TYR A 111 12.67 43.46 -0.13
C TYR A 111 11.24 43.75 -0.59
N ALA A 112 10.25 43.36 0.21
CA ALA A 112 8.83 43.52 -0.08
C ALA A 112 7.99 43.51 1.22
N ASN A 113 6.77 44.04 1.16
CA ASN A 113 5.76 43.89 2.23
C ASN A 113 4.83 42.70 2.00
N SER A 114 5.23 41.75 1.15
CA SER A 114 4.57 40.46 1.01
C SER A 114 4.81 39.58 2.24
N SER A 115 3.86 38.69 2.51
CA SER A 115 4.05 37.58 3.45
C SER A 115 5.22 36.69 3.06
N CYS A 116 5.75 35.92 4.01
CA CYS A 116 6.80 34.94 3.72
C CYS A 116 6.27 33.79 2.86
N THR A 117 7.13 33.26 1.98
CA THR A 117 6.80 32.16 1.08
C THR A 117 7.04 30.82 1.79
N LYS A 118 6.07 29.91 1.75
CA LYS A 118 6.22 28.56 2.33
C LYS A 118 7.30 27.78 1.57
N CYS A 119 8.16 27.08 2.29
CA CYS A 119 9.13 26.15 1.71
C CYS A 119 8.41 25.06 0.87
N PRO A 120 8.93 24.72 -0.33
CA PRO A 120 8.37 23.65 -1.16
C PRO A 120 8.74 22.26 -0.63
N ASP A 121 8.20 21.22 -1.28
CA ASP A 121 8.54 19.80 -1.09
C ASP A 121 8.46 19.27 0.35
N HIS A 122 7.57 19.83 1.18
CA HIS A 122 7.46 19.53 2.61
C HIS A 122 8.79 19.71 3.38
N LYS A 123 9.56 20.73 3.02
CA LYS A 123 10.79 21.13 3.73
C LYS A 123 10.53 22.30 4.66
N ILE A 124 11.41 22.49 5.63
CA ILE A 124 11.46 23.64 6.52
C ILE A 124 12.90 24.18 6.64
N THR A 125 12.99 25.36 7.24
CA THR A 125 14.24 26.03 7.60
C THR A 125 14.73 25.53 8.96
N LEU A 126 16.04 25.66 9.23
CA LEU A 126 16.60 25.33 10.55
C LEU A 126 16.18 26.35 11.62
N GLU A 127 16.12 27.62 11.22
CA GLU A 127 15.89 28.78 12.10
C GLU A 127 14.83 29.72 11.46
N GLN A 128 14.41 30.73 12.21
CA GLN A 128 13.56 31.83 11.71
C GLN A 128 14.38 32.79 10.83
N GLY A 129 13.73 33.76 10.19
CA GLY A 129 14.41 34.82 9.45
C GLY A 129 15.00 34.41 8.10
N SER A 130 14.55 33.28 7.53
CA SER A 130 15.18 32.70 6.33
C SER A 130 15.09 33.59 5.09
N SER A 131 16.23 34.04 4.59
CA SER A 131 16.36 34.94 3.44
C SER A 131 16.59 34.24 2.10
N SER A 132 16.57 32.91 2.04
CA SER A 132 16.82 32.14 0.80
C SER A 132 16.07 30.81 0.77
N ILE A 133 15.63 30.41 -0.42
CA ILE A 133 15.06 29.09 -0.70
C ILE A 133 16.04 27.95 -0.35
N THR A 134 17.35 28.18 -0.44
CA THR A 134 18.38 27.17 -0.12
C THR A 134 18.36 26.72 1.34
N ASN A 135 17.78 27.53 2.24
CA ASN A 135 17.69 27.22 3.66
C ASN A 135 16.52 26.26 3.96
N CYS A 136 15.57 26.10 3.04
CA CYS A 136 14.52 25.06 3.07
C CYS A 136 15.12 23.67 2.82
N SER A 137 15.87 23.17 3.80
CA SER A 137 16.78 22.02 3.68
C SER A 137 16.40 20.84 4.57
N ILE A 138 15.55 21.06 5.58
CA ILE A 138 15.11 20.03 6.53
C ILE A 138 13.79 19.46 6.05
N THR A 139 13.74 18.19 5.66
CA THR A 139 12.47 17.49 5.40
C THR A 139 11.64 17.46 6.67
N HIS A 140 10.37 17.86 6.60
CA HIS A 140 9.44 17.90 7.72
C HIS A 140 8.00 17.63 7.22
N CYS A 141 7.62 16.35 7.25
CA CYS A 141 6.38 15.89 6.67
C CYS A 141 5.14 16.38 7.44
N GLU A 142 4.11 16.76 6.70
CA GLU A 142 2.85 17.26 7.27
C GLU A 142 2.00 16.11 7.84
N LEU A 143 0.76 16.41 8.25
CA LEU A 143 -0.21 15.41 8.67
C LEU A 143 -0.45 14.42 7.53
N GLY A 144 -0.59 13.13 7.84
CA GLY A 144 -0.77 12.09 6.83
C GLY A 144 0.47 11.76 5.98
N PHE A 145 1.65 12.34 6.25
CA PHE A 145 2.90 12.02 5.54
C PHE A 145 4.04 11.64 6.50
N HIS A 146 4.92 10.72 6.09
CA HIS A 146 6.12 10.29 6.84
C HIS A 146 7.37 10.26 5.96
N SER A 147 8.56 10.17 6.55
CA SER A 147 9.81 9.96 5.79
C SER A 147 10.75 9.03 6.56
N MET A 148 11.32 8.04 5.87
CA MET A 148 12.27 7.08 6.47
C MET A 148 13.73 7.47 6.23
N ASP A 149 14.00 8.21 5.17
CA ASP A 149 15.33 8.61 4.69
C ASP A 149 15.58 10.13 4.83
N ASN A 150 14.58 10.89 5.30
CA ASN A 150 14.56 12.35 5.29
C ASN A 150 14.76 12.98 3.90
N MET A 151 14.53 12.26 2.80
CA MET A 151 14.68 12.79 1.44
C MET A 151 13.35 13.28 0.84
N PHE A 152 12.28 12.52 1.03
CA PHE A 152 10.94 12.85 0.57
C PHE A 152 9.87 12.36 1.54
N CYS A 153 8.71 13.01 1.49
CA CYS A 153 7.55 12.66 2.30
C CYS A 153 6.61 11.74 1.52
N LEU A 154 6.41 10.54 2.04
CA LEU A 154 5.46 9.54 1.55
C LEU A 154 4.14 9.65 2.32
N ASP A 155 3.04 9.43 1.60
CA ASP A 155 1.70 9.32 2.15
C ASP A 155 1.59 8.12 3.12
N CYS A 156 0.89 8.32 4.24
CA CYS A 156 0.61 7.23 5.18
C CYS A 156 -0.21 6.15 4.46
N PRO A 157 0.28 4.89 4.37
CA PRO A 157 -0.41 3.85 3.63
C PRO A 157 -1.72 3.44 4.31
N ILE A 158 -2.63 2.85 3.52
CA ILE A 158 -3.86 2.22 4.02
C ILE A 158 -3.59 1.38 5.28
N GLY A 159 -4.34 1.67 6.35
CA GLY A 159 -4.17 1.03 7.67
C GLY A 159 -3.43 1.89 8.70
N PHE A 160 -2.96 3.06 8.29
CA PHE A 160 -2.21 4.00 9.12
C PHE A 160 -2.75 5.43 8.98
N TYR A 161 -2.54 6.24 10.01
CA TYR A 161 -2.85 7.68 10.02
C TYR A 161 -1.72 8.46 10.71
N LYS A 162 -1.65 9.78 10.51
CA LYS A 162 -0.69 10.63 11.22
C LYS A 162 -1.27 12.01 11.51
N ASN A 163 -1.58 12.25 12.77
CA ASN A 163 -2.22 13.47 13.30
C ASN A 163 -1.22 14.48 13.92
N PHE A 164 0.08 14.36 13.62
CA PHE A 164 1.12 15.30 14.01
C PHE A 164 2.13 15.51 12.87
N THR A 165 2.84 16.63 12.87
CA THR A 165 3.86 16.97 11.85
C THR A 165 5.24 16.44 12.24
N GLY A 166 6.15 16.34 11.27
CA GLY A 166 7.49 15.74 11.41
C GLY A 166 7.62 14.41 10.67
N ASN A 167 8.82 13.82 10.65
CA ASN A 167 9.14 12.70 9.76
C ASN A 167 8.81 11.32 10.33
N GLN A 168 8.41 11.22 11.61
CA GLN A 168 8.15 9.94 12.27
C GLN A 168 7.12 9.11 11.51
N GLN A 169 7.23 7.79 11.64
CA GLN A 169 6.32 6.82 11.02
C GLN A 169 4.86 7.07 11.42
N CYS A 170 3.94 6.73 10.52
CA CYS A 170 2.51 6.83 10.75
C CYS A 170 2.06 5.86 11.86
N LEU A 171 1.01 6.25 12.59
CA LEU A 171 0.38 5.43 13.62
C LEU A 171 -0.53 4.38 12.98
N HIS A 172 -0.46 3.14 13.46
CA HIS A 172 -1.42 2.10 13.06
C HIS A 172 -2.84 2.44 13.52
N CYS A 173 -3.83 2.15 12.68
CA CYS A 173 -5.23 2.17 13.08
C CYS A 173 -5.51 1.14 14.21
N PRO A 174 -6.19 1.53 15.32
CA PRO A 174 -6.48 0.64 16.43
C PRO A 174 -7.57 -0.38 16.08
N SER A 175 -7.72 -1.40 16.94
CA SER A 175 -8.83 -2.36 16.91
C SER A 175 -9.04 -3.08 15.57
N TYR A 176 -7.93 -3.36 14.86
CA TYR A 176 -7.93 -3.97 13.52
C TYR A 176 -8.77 -3.19 12.51
N ARG A 177 -8.76 -1.85 12.58
CA ARG A 177 -9.38 -0.98 11.57
C ARG A 177 -8.38 -0.54 10.51
N THR A 178 -8.87 0.06 9.43
CA THR A 178 -8.09 0.65 8.35
C THR A 178 -8.75 1.90 7.81
N THR A 179 -7.93 2.73 7.16
CA THR A 179 -8.37 3.87 6.35
C THR A 179 -8.87 3.40 4.99
N THR A 180 -9.69 4.23 4.33
CA THR A 180 -10.18 4.00 2.96
C THR A 180 -9.15 4.37 1.89
N GLU A 181 -8.31 5.35 2.18
CA GLU A 181 -7.34 5.97 1.28
C GLU A 181 -6.00 6.16 2.03
N ASN A 182 -4.93 6.42 1.28
CA ASN A 182 -3.65 6.82 1.87
C ASN A 182 -3.72 8.29 2.35
N GLY A 183 -2.68 8.74 3.06
CA GLY A 183 -2.53 10.14 3.47
C GLY A 183 -3.42 10.53 4.66
N SER A 184 -3.95 9.56 5.40
CA SER A 184 -4.91 9.84 6.48
C SER A 184 -4.31 10.67 7.62
N THR A 185 -4.99 11.76 7.96
CA THR A 185 -4.55 12.73 8.97
C THR A 185 -5.15 12.48 10.36
N ASP A 186 -6.22 11.70 10.48
CA ASP A 186 -6.99 11.57 11.72
C ASP A 186 -7.41 10.12 12.02
N ILE A 187 -7.44 9.75 13.30
CA ILE A 187 -7.84 8.41 13.77
C ILE A 187 -9.30 8.06 13.41
N THR A 188 -10.17 9.05 13.25
CA THR A 188 -11.57 8.87 12.82
C THR A 188 -11.69 8.35 11.38
N ASN A 189 -10.66 8.52 10.55
CA ASN A 189 -10.62 7.92 9.22
C ASN A 189 -10.33 6.40 9.25
N CYS A 190 -9.88 5.84 10.38
CA CYS A 190 -9.80 4.40 10.62
C CYS A 190 -11.22 3.82 10.81
N SER A 191 -12.05 3.92 9.77
CA SER A 191 -13.49 3.65 9.82
C SER A 191 -13.81 2.20 9.47
N LEU A 192 -13.12 1.63 8.49
CA LEU A 192 -13.32 0.25 8.03
C LEU A 192 -12.69 -0.73 9.02
N ALA A 193 -13.33 -1.88 9.26
CA ALA A 193 -12.61 -3.05 9.75
C ALA A 193 -11.53 -3.49 8.74
N HIS A 194 -10.52 -4.23 9.18
CA HIS A 194 -9.51 -4.86 8.33
C HIS A 194 -9.33 -6.31 8.79
N CYS A 195 -10.19 -7.19 8.29
CA CYS A 195 -10.25 -8.54 8.82
C CYS A 195 -9.04 -9.38 8.41
N VAL A 196 -8.38 -9.95 9.42
CA VAL A 196 -7.26 -10.90 9.26
C VAL A 196 -7.69 -12.15 8.48
N PRO A 197 -6.74 -12.99 8.01
CA PRO A 197 -7.08 -14.29 7.42
C PRO A 197 -8.04 -15.10 8.31
N GLY A 198 -8.98 -15.81 7.69
CA GLY A 198 -10.06 -16.50 8.40
C GLY A 198 -11.23 -15.63 8.86
N PHE A 199 -11.23 -14.32 8.61
CA PHE A 199 -12.33 -13.40 8.94
C PHE A 199 -12.71 -12.49 7.75
N TYR A 200 -13.97 -12.06 7.69
CA TYR A 200 -14.55 -11.18 6.66
C TYR A 200 -15.50 -10.14 7.29
N SER A 201 -15.89 -9.10 6.53
CA SER A 201 -16.88 -8.11 6.98
C SER A 201 -17.77 -7.67 5.83
N MET A 202 -19.09 -7.76 6.00
CA MET A 202 -20.07 -7.32 5.00
C MET A 202 -20.50 -5.86 5.20
N ASP A 203 -20.35 -5.35 6.43
CA ASP A 203 -20.81 -4.03 6.87
C ASP A 203 -19.65 -3.06 7.14
N ASN A 204 -18.40 -3.54 7.05
CA ASN A 204 -17.17 -2.87 7.44
C ASN A 204 -17.11 -2.44 8.93
N THR A 205 -18.06 -2.86 9.78
CA THR A 205 -18.09 -2.44 11.19
C THR A 205 -17.39 -3.45 12.11
N SER A 206 -17.53 -4.74 11.79
CA SER A 206 -17.05 -5.86 12.59
C SER A 206 -16.59 -7.04 11.72
N CYS A 207 -15.63 -7.81 12.22
CA CYS A 207 -15.08 -8.99 11.54
C CYS A 207 -15.78 -10.26 12.01
N SER A 208 -16.51 -10.90 11.11
CA SER A 208 -17.11 -12.22 11.29
C SER A 208 -16.14 -13.31 10.87
N ILE A 209 -16.13 -14.42 11.61
CA ILE A 209 -15.30 -15.59 11.28
C ILE A 209 -15.81 -16.28 10.01
N CYS A 210 -14.92 -16.77 9.13
CA CYS A 210 -15.31 -17.47 7.91
C CYS A 210 -16.19 -18.70 8.24
N PRO A 211 -17.40 -18.81 7.65
CA PRO A 211 -18.28 -19.95 7.90
C PRO A 211 -17.71 -21.25 7.32
N ASN A 212 -18.22 -22.38 7.81
CA ASN A 212 -17.74 -23.69 7.37
C ASN A 212 -17.93 -23.90 5.86
N GLY A 213 -16.96 -24.52 5.20
CA GLY A 213 -16.89 -24.63 3.74
C GLY A 213 -16.26 -23.42 3.04
N THR A 214 -15.72 -22.46 3.80
CA THR A 214 -15.04 -21.27 3.26
C THR A 214 -13.73 -20.96 3.99
N TYR A 215 -12.77 -20.37 3.28
CA TYR A 215 -11.47 -19.96 3.80
C TYR A 215 -11.09 -18.56 3.32
N LYS A 216 -10.14 -17.90 3.98
CA LYS A 216 -9.60 -16.61 3.51
C LYS A 216 -8.14 -16.45 3.91
N ASN A 217 -7.25 -16.43 2.92
CA ASN A 217 -5.78 -16.41 3.09
C ASN A 217 -5.13 -15.02 2.99
N PHE A 218 -5.93 -13.96 2.87
CA PHE A 218 -5.46 -12.57 2.80
C PHE A 218 -6.23 -11.68 3.79
N THR A 219 -5.62 -10.54 4.13
CA THR A 219 -6.22 -9.51 4.98
C THR A 219 -7.17 -8.62 4.18
N GLY A 220 -8.25 -8.13 4.80
CA GLY A 220 -9.28 -7.29 4.16
C GLY A 220 -10.70 -7.76 4.47
N ASN A 221 -11.72 -7.05 3.99
CA ASN A 221 -13.11 -7.33 4.36
C ASN A 221 -13.85 -8.25 3.38
N GLN A 222 -13.25 -8.54 2.23
CA GLN A 222 -13.82 -9.38 1.17
C GLN A 222 -14.36 -10.71 1.74
N PRO A 223 -15.50 -11.21 1.21
CA PRO A 223 -16.09 -12.46 1.66
C PRO A 223 -15.12 -13.63 1.50
N CYS A 224 -15.27 -14.63 2.36
CA CYS A 224 -14.44 -15.82 2.34
C CYS A 224 -14.63 -16.63 1.05
N LEU A 225 -13.53 -17.17 0.52
CA LEU A 225 -13.50 -18.00 -0.67
C LEU A 225 -14.13 -19.37 -0.36
N LYS A 226 -15.00 -19.88 -1.24
CA LYS A 226 -15.58 -21.21 -1.09
C LYS A 226 -14.53 -22.30 -1.36
N CYS A 227 -14.59 -23.40 -0.61
CA CYS A 227 -13.82 -24.60 -0.93
C CYS A 227 -14.20 -25.18 -2.31
N PRO A 228 -13.24 -25.68 -3.10
CA PRO A 228 -13.51 -26.28 -4.40
C PRO A 228 -14.10 -27.71 -4.30
N LYS A 229 -15.01 -28.08 -5.21
CA LYS A 229 -15.51 -29.45 -5.51
C LYS A 229 -15.57 -30.44 -4.32
N ASN A 230 -16.76 -30.62 -3.71
CA ASN A 230 -17.04 -31.60 -2.64
C ASN A 230 -16.13 -31.52 -1.39
N ARG A 231 -15.34 -30.44 -1.27
CA ARG A 231 -14.52 -30.15 -0.08
C ARG A 231 -15.20 -29.15 0.83
N THR A 232 -14.93 -29.28 2.12
CA THR A 232 -15.31 -28.34 3.18
C THR A 232 -14.14 -28.15 4.12
N THR A 233 -14.14 -27.04 4.83
CA THR A 233 -13.31 -26.89 6.03
C THR A 233 -13.83 -27.78 7.15
N THR A 234 -12.94 -28.21 8.04
CA THR A 234 -13.32 -28.97 9.25
C THR A 234 -13.90 -28.06 10.33
N ASN A 235 -13.40 -26.81 10.40
CA ASN A 235 -13.79 -25.78 11.37
C ASN A 235 -14.09 -24.46 10.63
N VAL A 236 -14.78 -23.55 11.33
CA VAL A 236 -14.87 -22.13 10.94
C VAL A 236 -13.51 -21.44 11.03
N GLY A 237 -13.33 -20.36 10.28
CA GLY A 237 -12.14 -19.49 10.36
C GLY A 237 -10.91 -20.00 9.62
N ALA A 238 -11.10 -20.90 8.63
CA ALA A 238 -9.99 -21.42 7.85
C ALA A 238 -9.20 -20.31 7.13
N ILE A 239 -7.87 -20.39 7.23
CA ILE A 239 -6.96 -19.38 6.69
C ILE A 239 -6.33 -19.81 5.36
N ASP A 240 -6.48 -21.06 4.93
CA ASP A 240 -5.84 -21.54 3.70
C ASP A 240 -6.67 -22.61 2.97
N ILE A 241 -6.46 -22.75 1.66
CA ILE A 241 -7.13 -23.75 0.82
C ILE A 241 -6.80 -25.19 1.23
N SER A 242 -5.63 -25.43 1.83
CA SER A 242 -5.27 -26.73 2.41
C SER A 242 -6.20 -27.18 3.54
N ASN A 243 -6.93 -26.25 4.19
CA ASN A 243 -7.97 -26.60 5.15
C ASN A 243 -9.24 -27.17 4.49
N CYS A 244 -9.39 -27.10 3.15
CA CYS A 244 -10.50 -27.71 2.41
C CYS A 244 -10.30 -29.23 2.21
N SER A 245 -10.54 -29.99 3.28
CA SER A 245 -10.70 -31.46 3.29
C SER A 245 -11.92 -31.94 2.51
N PHE A 246 -11.98 -33.20 2.08
CA PHE A 246 -13.24 -33.78 1.59
C PHE A 246 -14.25 -33.88 2.76
N ALA A 247 -15.49 -33.44 2.54
CA ALA A 247 -16.52 -33.56 3.58
C ALA A 247 -16.79 -35.04 3.90
N HIS A 248 -17.10 -35.78 2.85
CA HIS A 248 -17.34 -37.22 2.84
C HIS A 248 -16.79 -37.79 1.53
N CYS A 249 -16.19 -38.98 1.56
CA CYS A 249 -15.91 -39.72 0.34
C CYS A 249 -17.20 -40.33 -0.22
N GLU A 250 -17.26 -40.42 -1.55
CA GLU A 250 -18.35 -41.05 -2.29
C GLU A 250 -18.32 -42.59 -2.12
N PRO A 251 -19.42 -43.31 -2.42
CA PRO A 251 -19.44 -44.78 -2.37
C PRO A 251 -18.30 -45.39 -3.20
N GLY A 252 -17.72 -46.49 -2.72
CA GLY A 252 -16.49 -47.07 -3.27
C GLY A 252 -15.18 -46.36 -2.86
N PHE A 253 -15.23 -45.27 -2.08
CA PHE A 253 -14.03 -44.57 -1.60
C PHE A 253 -14.00 -44.36 -0.08
N TYR A 254 -12.81 -44.42 0.53
CA TYR A 254 -12.57 -44.12 1.95
C TYR A 254 -11.46 -43.07 2.12
N SER A 255 -11.34 -42.50 3.33
CA SER A 255 -10.20 -41.64 3.66
C SER A 255 -9.61 -42.04 5.00
N ARG A 256 -8.29 -42.25 5.04
CA ARG A 256 -7.56 -42.47 6.30
C ARG A 256 -7.25 -41.14 7.00
N ASP A 257 -7.04 -40.08 6.21
CA ASP A 257 -6.45 -38.82 6.68
C ASP A 257 -7.39 -37.61 6.49
N ASN A 258 -8.63 -37.81 6.01
CA ASN A 258 -9.61 -36.80 5.59
C ASN A 258 -9.17 -35.82 4.47
N ILE A 259 -7.92 -35.89 4.01
CA ILE A 259 -7.34 -35.00 2.99
C ILE A 259 -7.63 -35.49 1.56
N SER A 260 -7.68 -36.82 1.36
CA SER A 260 -7.88 -37.48 0.07
C SER A 260 -8.73 -38.74 0.19
N CYS A 261 -9.62 -38.93 -0.78
CA CYS A 261 -10.42 -40.16 -0.93
C CYS A 261 -9.65 -41.17 -1.80
N SER A 262 -9.47 -42.38 -1.29
CA SER A 262 -8.85 -43.52 -1.98
C SER A 262 -9.90 -44.57 -2.30
N LEU A 263 -9.77 -45.27 -3.43
CA LEU A 263 -10.63 -46.40 -3.79
C LEU A 263 -10.58 -47.48 -2.70
N CYS A 264 -11.69 -48.15 -2.43
CA CYS A 264 -11.72 -49.33 -1.57
C CYS A 264 -10.70 -50.38 -2.06
N PRO A 265 -9.83 -50.90 -1.18
CA PRO A 265 -8.88 -51.95 -1.53
C PRO A 265 -9.60 -53.25 -1.91
N ASN A 266 -8.92 -54.11 -2.66
CA ASN A 266 -9.50 -55.37 -3.08
C ASN A 266 -9.90 -56.25 -1.87
N GLY A 267 -11.07 -56.87 -1.94
CA GLY A 267 -11.69 -57.57 -0.81
C GLY A 267 -12.55 -56.69 0.09
N THR A 268 -12.80 -55.43 -0.27
CA THR A 268 -13.62 -54.50 0.51
C THR A 268 -14.57 -53.67 -0.37
N TYR A 269 -15.71 -53.26 0.18
CA TYR A 269 -16.75 -52.49 -0.51
C TYR A 269 -17.31 -51.35 0.35
N LYS A 270 -18.02 -50.38 -0.26
CA LYS A 270 -18.66 -49.29 0.49
C LYS A 270 -19.85 -48.64 -0.24
N GLU A 271 -21.05 -48.83 0.34
CA GLU A 271 -22.31 -48.42 -0.28
C GLU A 271 -22.71 -46.96 0.01
N PHE A 272 -22.23 -46.38 1.11
CA PHE A 272 -22.66 -45.07 1.60
C PHE A 272 -21.54 -44.03 1.62
N THR A 273 -21.92 -42.76 1.51
CA THR A 273 -21.03 -41.61 1.67
C THR A 273 -20.48 -41.53 3.10
N GLY A 274 -19.20 -41.16 3.22
CA GLY A 274 -18.54 -40.96 4.52
C GLY A 274 -17.03 -41.14 4.43
N ASN A 275 -16.31 -40.98 5.54
CA ASN A 275 -14.84 -41.15 5.56
C ASN A 275 -14.40 -42.49 6.18
N GLN A 276 -15.34 -43.25 6.75
CA GLN A 276 -15.11 -44.58 7.33
C GLN A 276 -14.37 -45.51 6.35
N PRO A 277 -13.56 -46.47 6.85
CA PRO A 277 -13.00 -47.55 6.06
C PRO A 277 -14.07 -48.31 5.27
N CYS A 278 -13.66 -48.97 4.19
CA CYS A 278 -14.51 -49.88 3.46
C CYS A 278 -14.78 -51.15 4.29
N LEU A 279 -15.95 -51.75 4.10
CA LEU A 279 -16.36 -52.99 4.76
C LEU A 279 -15.70 -54.19 4.08
N GLU A 280 -15.20 -55.15 4.85
CA GLU A 280 -14.62 -56.37 4.29
C GLU A 280 -15.70 -57.28 3.69
N CYS A 281 -15.36 -58.00 2.63
CA CYS A 281 -16.22 -59.01 2.04
C CYS A 281 -16.45 -60.19 3.01
N PRO A 282 -17.67 -60.74 3.11
CA PRO A 282 -17.93 -61.88 3.99
C PRO A 282 -17.34 -63.20 3.47
N SER A 283 -16.72 -63.98 4.36
CA SER A 283 -16.14 -65.32 4.06
C SER A 283 -15.05 -65.25 2.98
N ASP A 284 -14.73 -66.36 2.30
CA ASP A 284 -13.66 -66.48 1.28
C ASP A 284 -13.96 -65.76 -0.05
N LYS A 285 -14.67 -64.63 0.03
CA LYS A 285 -15.05 -63.77 -1.08
C LYS A 285 -14.15 -62.54 -1.14
N THR A 286 -13.91 -62.07 -2.35
CA THR A 286 -13.17 -60.83 -2.63
C THR A 286 -13.89 -60.05 -3.71
N THR A 287 -13.49 -58.79 -3.88
CA THR A 287 -13.82 -58.03 -5.10
C THR A 287 -12.85 -58.41 -6.22
N THR A 288 -13.23 -58.19 -7.47
CA THR A 288 -12.31 -58.33 -8.63
C THR A 288 -11.46 -57.09 -8.84
N ASP A 289 -12.00 -55.92 -8.49
CA ASP A 289 -11.44 -54.60 -8.78
C ASP A 289 -11.49 -53.69 -7.55
N PHE A 290 -10.67 -52.63 -7.58
CA PHE A 290 -10.67 -51.57 -6.58
C PHE A 290 -11.95 -50.71 -6.66
N GLY A 291 -12.41 -50.21 -5.51
CA GLY A 291 -13.52 -49.26 -5.44
C GLY A 291 -14.91 -49.87 -5.52
N ALA A 292 -15.06 -51.14 -5.16
CA ALA A 292 -16.36 -51.79 -5.11
C ALA A 292 -17.37 -51.04 -4.24
N ILE A 293 -18.58 -50.89 -4.76
CA ILE A 293 -19.65 -50.13 -4.08
C ILE A 293 -20.49 -51.08 -3.24
N TYR A 294 -20.99 -52.18 -3.81
CA TYR A 294 -22.00 -53.02 -3.20
C TYR A 294 -21.45 -54.36 -2.69
N ILE A 295 -22.09 -54.94 -1.67
CA ILE A 295 -21.75 -56.28 -1.18
C ILE A 295 -21.87 -57.36 -2.27
N SER A 296 -22.71 -57.15 -3.29
CA SER A 296 -22.85 -58.02 -4.46
C SER A 296 -21.60 -58.07 -5.36
N ASN A 297 -20.65 -57.14 -5.19
CA ASN A 297 -19.34 -57.21 -5.85
C ASN A 297 -18.38 -58.20 -5.16
N CYS A 298 -18.71 -58.69 -3.95
CA CYS A 298 -17.97 -59.75 -3.27
C CYS A 298 -18.30 -61.12 -3.89
N SER A 299 -17.36 -61.65 -4.66
CA SER A 299 -17.44 -62.90 -5.42
C SER A 299 -16.34 -63.88 -4.96
N PHE A 300 -16.47 -65.18 -5.27
CA PHE A 300 -15.41 -66.13 -4.93
C PHE A 300 -14.22 -65.91 -5.86
N ALA A 301 -13.04 -65.59 -5.28
CA ALA A 301 -11.81 -65.44 -6.04
C ALA A 301 -11.54 -66.69 -6.88
N HIS A 302 -11.55 -67.83 -6.19
CA HIS A 302 -11.33 -69.18 -6.69
C HIS A 302 -12.19 -70.12 -5.83
N CYS A 303 -12.95 -71.03 -6.43
CA CYS A 303 -13.50 -72.15 -5.69
C CYS A 303 -12.40 -73.14 -5.28
N GLU A 304 -12.58 -73.80 -4.13
CA GLU A 304 -11.68 -74.86 -3.65
C GLU A 304 -11.63 -76.06 -4.61
N PRO A 305 -10.61 -76.95 -4.50
CA PRO A 305 -10.61 -78.24 -5.20
C PRO A 305 -11.92 -78.99 -4.96
N GLY A 306 -12.43 -79.65 -6.00
CA GLY A 306 -13.75 -80.28 -5.97
C GLY A 306 -14.95 -79.33 -6.18
N PHE A 307 -14.76 -78.01 -6.31
CA PHE A 307 -15.85 -77.05 -6.53
C PHE A 307 -15.60 -76.15 -7.76
N TYR A 308 -16.66 -75.70 -8.44
CA TYR A 308 -16.61 -74.81 -9.60
C TYR A 308 -17.69 -73.72 -9.54
N SER A 309 -17.57 -72.68 -10.36
CA SER A 309 -18.56 -71.60 -10.43
C SER A 309 -18.73 -71.11 -11.85
N GLU A 310 -19.95 -71.13 -12.36
CA GLU A 310 -20.31 -70.54 -13.66
C GLU A 310 -20.56 -69.02 -13.53
N ASP A 311 -21.16 -68.59 -12.42
CA ASP A 311 -21.58 -67.20 -12.17
C ASP A 311 -20.58 -66.38 -11.33
N ASN A 312 -19.50 -66.99 -10.81
CA ASN A 312 -18.57 -66.45 -9.79
C ASN A 312 -19.22 -66.08 -8.42
N ILE A 313 -20.53 -66.23 -8.26
CA ILE A 313 -21.30 -65.84 -7.07
C ILE A 313 -21.38 -66.96 -6.01
N SER A 314 -21.42 -68.21 -6.47
CA SER A 314 -21.51 -69.43 -5.65
C SER A 314 -20.61 -70.55 -6.18
N CYS A 315 -19.98 -71.29 -5.29
CA CYS A 315 -19.20 -72.49 -5.63
C CYS A 315 -20.06 -73.74 -5.47
N SER A 316 -20.26 -74.47 -6.57
CA SER A 316 -21.00 -75.72 -6.64
C SER A 316 -20.05 -76.91 -6.64
N ALA A 317 -20.40 -77.99 -5.93
CA ALA A 317 -19.59 -79.21 -5.92
C ALA A 317 -19.54 -79.85 -7.33
N CYS A 318 -18.40 -80.43 -7.71
CA CYS A 318 -18.25 -81.14 -8.97
C CYS A 318 -19.30 -82.26 -9.09
N PRO A 319 -20.14 -82.28 -10.15
CA PRO A 319 -21.16 -83.30 -10.34
C PRO A 319 -20.54 -84.68 -10.56
N ASN A 320 -21.33 -85.74 -10.34
CA ASN A 320 -20.81 -87.10 -10.36
C ASN A 320 -20.23 -87.47 -11.73
N GLY A 321 -19.06 -88.13 -11.74
CA GLY A 321 -18.28 -88.37 -12.96
C GLY A 321 -17.39 -87.20 -13.38
N THR A 322 -17.21 -86.20 -12.51
CA THR A 322 -16.24 -85.11 -12.69
C THR A 322 -15.41 -84.87 -11.41
N TYR A 323 -14.21 -84.32 -11.57
CA TYR A 323 -13.27 -84.05 -10.47
C TYR A 323 -12.50 -82.74 -10.72
N LYS A 324 -11.86 -82.19 -9.68
CA LYS A 324 -11.03 -80.99 -9.81
C LYS A 324 -9.94 -80.89 -8.73
N GLN A 325 -8.69 -81.02 -9.16
CA GLN A 325 -7.50 -81.05 -8.29
C GLN A 325 -7.01 -79.68 -7.81
N PHE A 326 -7.27 -78.61 -8.57
CA PHE A 326 -6.71 -77.28 -8.29
C PHE A 326 -7.81 -76.23 -8.06
N PRO A 327 -7.57 -75.23 -7.20
CA PRO A 327 -8.49 -74.12 -7.00
C PRO A 327 -8.74 -73.32 -8.29
N GLY A 328 -9.92 -72.71 -8.40
CA GLY A 328 -10.30 -71.80 -9.49
C GLY A 328 -11.80 -71.85 -9.76
N ASN A 329 -12.31 -71.07 -10.72
CA ASN A 329 -13.75 -71.06 -11.02
C ASN A 329 -14.14 -71.99 -12.19
N GLN A 330 -13.16 -72.42 -13.00
CA GLN A 330 -13.38 -73.26 -14.19
C GLN A 330 -14.15 -74.57 -13.90
N PRO A 331 -14.94 -75.08 -14.87
CA PRO A 331 -15.73 -76.29 -14.72
C PRO A 331 -14.88 -77.54 -14.45
N CYS A 332 -15.48 -78.53 -13.80
CA CYS A 332 -14.80 -79.76 -13.39
C CYS A 332 -14.41 -80.65 -14.58
N LEU A 333 -13.28 -81.35 -14.44
CA LEU A 333 -12.75 -82.27 -15.45
C LEU A 333 -13.53 -83.58 -15.43
N LYS A 334 -13.89 -84.12 -16.60
CA LYS A 334 -14.60 -85.40 -16.70
C LYS A 334 -13.69 -86.59 -16.36
N CYS A 335 -14.25 -87.60 -15.71
CA CYS A 335 -13.58 -88.88 -15.48
C CYS A 335 -13.24 -89.58 -16.82
N PRO A 336 -12.08 -90.25 -16.94
CA PRO A 336 -11.73 -91.02 -18.14
C PRO A 336 -12.55 -92.32 -18.30
N LEU A 337 -12.83 -92.73 -19.54
CA LEU A 337 -13.23 -94.10 -19.92
C LEU A 337 -14.39 -94.71 -19.10
N HIS A 338 -15.61 -94.17 -19.23
CA HIS A 338 -16.84 -94.65 -18.58
C HIS A 338 -16.83 -94.71 -17.03
N LYS A 339 -15.77 -94.25 -16.38
CA LYS A 339 -15.67 -94.19 -14.92
C LYS A 339 -16.53 -93.07 -14.34
N THR A 340 -17.03 -93.27 -13.13
CA THR A 340 -17.69 -92.25 -12.31
C THR A 340 -16.96 -92.09 -10.97
N THR A 341 -17.17 -90.95 -10.33
CA THR A 341 -16.90 -90.80 -8.89
C THR A 341 -18.00 -91.46 -8.06
N SER A 342 -17.73 -91.76 -6.79
CA SER A 342 -18.74 -92.23 -5.83
C SER A 342 -19.67 -91.10 -5.39
N ASP A 343 -19.08 -89.92 -5.15
CA ASP A 343 -19.72 -88.76 -4.53
C ASP A 343 -19.48 -87.48 -5.34
N VAL A 344 -20.30 -86.47 -5.10
CA VAL A 344 -20.07 -85.11 -5.63
C VAL A 344 -18.91 -84.42 -4.91
N GLY A 345 -18.24 -83.49 -5.59
CA GLY A 345 -17.15 -82.72 -5.01
C GLY A 345 -15.76 -83.37 -5.08
N SER A 346 -15.57 -84.36 -5.97
CA SER A 346 -14.29 -85.08 -6.04
C SER A 346 -13.10 -84.18 -6.36
N THR A 347 -12.04 -84.29 -5.55
CA THR A 347 -10.80 -83.53 -5.71
C THR A 347 -9.77 -84.23 -6.58
N ASP A 348 -9.86 -85.54 -6.82
CA ASP A 348 -8.80 -86.31 -7.49
C ASP A 348 -9.33 -87.27 -8.58
N ILE A 349 -8.53 -87.46 -9.63
CA ILE A 349 -8.80 -88.40 -10.73
C ILE A 349 -8.81 -89.86 -10.25
N ASN A 350 -8.09 -90.17 -9.17
CA ASN A 350 -8.04 -91.50 -8.57
C ASN A 350 -9.39 -91.94 -7.98
N ASN A 351 -10.29 -91.00 -7.70
CA ASN A 351 -11.65 -91.28 -7.25
C ASN A 351 -12.58 -91.72 -8.41
N CYS A 352 -12.12 -91.67 -9.67
CA CYS A 352 -12.86 -92.20 -10.82
C CYS A 352 -12.73 -93.74 -10.90
N SER A 353 -13.78 -94.46 -10.48
CA SER A 353 -13.90 -95.92 -10.56
C SER A 353 -14.90 -96.38 -11.63
N PHE A 354 -14.86 -97.65 -12.01
CA PHE A 354 -15.86 -98.28 -12.88
C PHE A 354 -17.15 -98.59 -12.13
#